data_AF-A0A498NUR5-F1
#
_entry.id   AF-A0A498NUR5-F1
#
_cell.length_a   1.000
_cell.length_b   1.000
_cell.length_c   1.000
_cell.angle_alpha   90.00
_cell.angle_beta   90.00
_cell.angle_gamma   90.00
#
_symmetry.space_group_name_H-M   'P 1'
#
loop_
_entity.id
_entity.type
_entity.pdbx_description
1 polymer ?
#
loop_
_entity_poly.entity_id
_entity_poly.type
_entity_poly.pdbx_seq_one_letter_code
_entity_poly.pdbx_strand_id
1 'polypeptide(L)'
;MTVSLWLISVLLLVFIILQHITITAERDLIKSYKNTVEEFNQTINSLQGNYTDLMNEKHQLQNNFSFISHKKLELETRVKDVTAEKDQLQRSVEFLSQKKLELETKVTSLSEELKKEASKQGWFFMSNELKSWSDSRKYCRDRGGDLVVINSEEKQRVISSLVSETVWIGLSDIENEGNMKWVDNSSLNQGSEVMAAILDFSSQQQ
;
A
#
# COMPACT_ATOMS: atom_id res chain seq x y z
N MET A 1 86.39 81.43 -60.83
CA MET A 1 85.06 81.50 -60.19
C MET A 1 84.11 80.36 -60.60
N THR A 2 84.26 79.75 -61.79
CA THR A 2 83.39 78.64 -62.26
C THR A 2 83.64 77.30 -61.57
N VAL A 3 84.90 76.95 -61.30
CA VAL A 3 85.27 75.67 -60.64
C VAL A 3 84.73 75.58 -59.21
N SER A 4 84.75 76.68 -58.46
CA SER A 4 84.22 76.75 -57.09
C SER A 4 82.69 76.61 -57.04
N LEU A 5 81.97 77.16 -58.02
CA LEU A 5 80.51 77.03 -58.12
C LEU A 5 80.09 75.59 -58.45
N TRP A 6 80.85 74.91 -59.31
CA TRP A 6 80.60 73.51 -59.63
C TRP A 6 80.81 72.59 -58.42
N LEU A 7 81.88 72.80 -57.64
CA LEU A 7 82.14 72.03 -56.41
C LEU A 7 81.05 72.23 -55.35
N ILE A 8 80.59 73.46 -55.15
CA ILE A 8 79.49 73.76 -54.23
C ILE A 8 78.20 73.07 -54.69
N SER A 9 77.91 73.08 -56.00
CA SER A 9 76.75 72.40 -56.56
C SER A 9 76.78 70.88 -56.32
N VAL A 10 77.93 70.25 -56.53
CA VAL A 10 78.09 68.80 -56.28
C VAL A 10 77.91 68.47 -54.79
N LEU A 11 78.48 69.27 -53.88
CA LEU A 11 78.33 69.07 -52.44
C LEU A 11 76.88 69.21 -51.97
N LEU A 12 76.13 70.17 -52.51
CA LEU A 12 74.71 70.34 -52.21
C LEU A 12 73.87 69.14 -52.67
N LEU A 13 74.16 68.60 -53.86
CA LEU A 13 73.48 67.41 -54.36
C LEU A 13 73.75 66.18 -53.47
N VAL A 14 75.00 65.98 -53.04
CA VAL A 14 75.36 64.89 -52.13
C VAL A 14 74.63 65.03 -50.79
N PHE A 15 74.59 66.23 -50.21
CA PHE A 15 73.86 66.47 -48.96
C PHE A 15 72.37 66.18 -49.09
N ILE A 16 71.74 66.61 -50.19
CA ILE A 16 70.32 66.33 -50.47
C ILE A 16 70.07 64.83 -50.58
N ILE A 17 70.94 64.10 -51.28
CA ILE A 17 70.83 62.63 -51.41
C ILE A 17 70.93 61.96 -50.05
N LEU A 18 71.92 62.35 -49.23
CA LEU A 18 72.09 61.80 -47.87
C LEU A 18 70.86 62.09 -47.00
N GLN A 19 70.34 63.32 -47.03
CA GLN A 19 69.12 63.69 -46.32
C GLN A 19 67.92 62.87 -46.79
N HIS A 20 67.76 62.68 -48.09
CA HIS A 20 66.65 61.88 -48.65
C HIS A 20 66.74 60.40 -48.24
N ILE A 21 67.94 59.83 -48.20
CA ILE A 21 68.16 58.46 -47.72
C ILE A 21 67.77 58.34 -46.24
N THR A 22 68.24 59.26 -45.39
CA THR A 22 67.92 59.27 -43.95
C THR A 22 66.42 59.43 -43.71
N ILE A 23 65.77 60.40 -44.36
CA ILE A 23 64.32 60.63 -44.24
C ILE A 23 63.52 59.41 -44.71
N THR A 24 64.00 58.72 -45.75
CA THR A 24 63.32 57.51 -46.25
C THR A 24 63.45 56.36 -45.25
N ALA A 25 64.63 56.15 -44.67
CA ALA A 25 64.85 55.14 -43.63
C ALA A 25 63.99 55.41 -42.38
N GLU A 26 63.88 56.65 -41.93
CA GLU A 26 63.01 57.04 -40.81
C GLU A 26 61.54 56.80 -41.12
N ARG A 27 61.08 57.12 -42.34
CA ARG A 27 59.69 56.84 -42.77
C ARG A 27 59.36 55.36 -42.77
N ASP A 28 60.27 54.51 -43.25
CA ASP A 28 60.07 53.06 -43.25
C ASP A 28 60.03 52.49 -41.82
N LEU A 29 60.89 52.99 -40.93
CA LEU A 29 60.87 52.65 -39.51
C LEU A 29 59.54 53.06 -38.85
N ILE A 30 59.06 54.29 -39.10
CA ILE A 30 57.78 54.79 -38.58
C ILE A 30 56.63 53.94 -39.09
N LYS A 31 56.65 53.55 -40.38
CA LYS A 31 55.62 52.69 -40.97
C LYS A 31 55.62 51.30 -40.32
N SER A 32 56.79 50.72 -40.08
CA SER A 32 56.93 49.45 -39.37
C SER A 32 56.37 49.55 -37.95
N TYR A 33 56.77 50.58 -37.19
CA TYR A 33 56.27 50.81 -35.83
C TYR A 33 54.75 50.95 -35.80
N LYS A 34 54.18 51.73 -36.73
CA LYS A 34 52.73 51.90 -36.85
C LYS A 34 51.99 50.57 -37.10
N ASN A 35 52.53 49.71 -37.97
CA ASN A 35 51.93 48.40 -38.23
C ASN A 35 51.93 47.51 -36.98
N THR A 36 53.06 47.46 -36.25
CA THR A 36 53.15 46.69 -35.00
C THR A 36 52.19 47.21 -33.93
N VAL A 37 52.00 48.53 -33.83
CA VAL A 37 51.01 49.12 -32.91
C VAL A 37 49.58 48.71 -33.29
N GLU A 38 49.26 48.66 -34.58
CA GLU A 38 47.94 48.24 -35.04
C GLU A 38 47.67 46.76 -34.72
N GLU A 39 48.64 45.87 -34.96
CA GLU A 39 48.56 44.45 -34.59
C GLU A 39 48.38 44.26 -33.07
N PHE A 40 49.10 45.04 -32.27
CA PHE A 40 48.96 45.03 -30.83
C PHE A 40 47.58 45.52 -30.39
N ASN A 41 47.05 46.57 -31.02
CA ASN A 41 45.72 47.11 -30.74
C ASN A 41 44.61 46.10 -31.10
N GLN A 42 44.74 45.38 -32.22
CA GLN A 42 43.82 44.30 -32.58
C GLN A 42 43.84 43.18 -31.54
N THR A 43 45.04 42.81 -31.06
CA THR A 43 45.19 41.79 -30.01
C THR A 43 44.53 42.24 -28.70
N ILE A 44 44.68 43.52 -28.31
CA ILE A 44 44.00 44.08 -27.14
C ILE A 44 42.48 44.00 -27.29
N ASN A 45 41.94 44.41 -28.43
CA ASN A 45 40.50 44.39 -28.67
C ASN A 45 39.95 42.96 -28.62
N SER A 46 40.66 41.99 -29.21
CA SER A 46 40.30 40.58 -29.14
C SER A 46 40.34 40.04 -27.70
N LEU A 47 41.39 40.35 -26.95
CA LEU A 47 41.51 39.95 -25.54
C LEU A 47 40.41 40.57 -24.67
N GLN A 48 40.05 41.83 -24.91
CA GLN A 48 38.95 42.48 -24.22
C GLN A 48 37.61 41.79 -24.51
N GLY A 49 37.33 41.45 -25.77
CA GLY A 49 36.13 40.69 -26.15
C GLY A 49 36.06 39.33 -25.44
N ASN A 50 37.15 38.56 -25.50
CA ASN A 50 37.23 37.26 -24.82
C ASN A 50 37.03 37.40 -23.30
N TYR A 51 37.59 38.44 -22.69
CA TYR A 51 37.40 38.72 -21.27
C TYR A 51 35.94 39.03 -20.94
N THR A 52 35.25 39.83 -21.76
CA THR A 52 33.83 40.14 -21.56
C THR A 52 32.95 38.90 -21.69
N ASP A 53 33.23 38.04 -22.67
CA ASP A 53 32.50 36.78 -22.86
C ASP A 53 32.70 35.83 -21.68
N LEU A 54 33.95 35.68 -21.22
CA LEU A 54 34.27 34.87 -20.05
C LEU A 54 33.58 35.38 -18.79
N MET A 55 33.48 36.70 -18.62
CA MET A 55 32.75 37.30 -17.49
C MET A 55 31.25 37.03 -17.57
N ASN A 56 30.66 37.07 -18.76
CA ASN A 56 29.26 36.74 -18.97
C ASN A 56 28.98 35.26 -18.66
N GLU A 57 29.81 34.34 -19.14
CA GLU A 57 29.72 32.90 -18.82
C GLU A 57 29.84 32.66 -17.31
N LYS A 58 30.80 33.32 -16.65
CA LYS A 58 30.94 33.25 -15.20
C LYS A 58 29.67 33.69 -14.47
N HIS A 59 29.05 34.79 -14.88
CA HIS A 59 27.80 35.26 -14.29
C HIS A 59 26.63 34.29 -14.52
N GLN A 60 26.52 33.72 -15.73
CA GLN A 60 25.50 32.70 -16.00
C GLN A 60 25.70 31.46 -15.12
N LEU A 61 26.94 31.00 -14.96
CA LEU A 61 27.25 29.84 -14.13
C LEU A 61 26.93 30.11 -12.66
N GLN A 62 27.21 31.32 -12.16
CA GLN A 62 26.85 31.73 -10.80
C GLN A 62 25.33 31.69 -10.56
N ASN A 63 24.53 32.18 -11.52
CA ASN A 63 23.08 32.14 -11.42
C ASN A 63 22.54 30.70 -11.42
N ASN A 64 23.06 29.86 -12.31
CA ASN A 64 22.70 28.44 -12.37
C ASN A 64 23.06 27.72 -11.07
N PHE A 65 24.23 27.99 -10.51
CA PHE A 65 24.65 27.41 -9.23
C PHE A 65 23.71 27.81 -8.09
N SER A 66 23.36 29.10 -8.00
CA SER A 66 22.40 29.59 -7.00
C SER A 66 21.03 28.90 -7.13
N PHE A 67 20.51 28.79 -8.36
CA PHE A 67 19.25 28.10 -8.63
C PHE A 67 19.30 26.61 -8.25
N ILE A 68 20.35 25.90 -8.64
CA ILE A 68 20.55 24.49 -8.30
C ILE A 68 20.66 24.32 -6.78
N SER A 69 21.37 25.21 -6.10
CA SER A 69 21.50 25.19 -4.63
C SER A 69 20.13 25.35 -3.95
N HIS A 70 19.28 26.25 -4.43
CA HIS A 70 17.92 26.41 -3.92
C HIS A 70 17.08 25.15 -4.17
N LYS A 71 17.12 24.60 -5.40
CA LYS A 71 16.39 23.37 -5.74
C LYS A 71 16.83 22.19 -4.89
N LYS A 72 18.12 22.06 -4.60
CA LYS A 72 18.63 21.04 -3.69
C LYS A 72 17.99 21.15 -2.30
N LEU A 73 17.95 22.35 -1.72
CA LEU A 73 17.35 22.58 -0.41
C LEU A 73 15.85 22.27 -0.40
N GLU A 74 15.13 22.66 -1.45
CA GLU A 74 13.70 22.33 -1.63
C GLU A 74 13.46 20.82 -1.68
N LEU A 75 14.29 20.09 -2.44
CA LEU A 75 14.20 18.62 -2.50
C LEU A 75 14.54 17.97 -1.15
N GLU A 76 15.55 18.47 -0.43
CA GLU A 76 15.91 17.96 0.90
C GLU A 76 14.76 18.09 1.90
N THR A 77 14.03 19.21 1.88
CA THR A 77 12.83 19.39 2.71
C THR A 77 11.73 18.41 2.33
N ARG A 78 11.41 18.29 1.03
CA ARG A 78 10.38 17.34 0.55
C ARG A 78 10.69 15.89 0.90
N VAL A 79 11.96 15.49 0.84
CA VAL A 79 12.38 14.14 1.24
C VAL A 79 12.14 13.90 2.72
N LYS A 80 12.38 14.88 3.60
CA LYS A 80 12.09 14.77 5.04
C LYS A 80 10.60 14.61 5.29
N ASP A 81 9.77 15.44 4.65
CA ASP A 81 8.31 15.40 4.83
C ASP A 81 7.72 14.06 4.37
N VAL A 82 8.10 13.60 3.18
CA VAL A 82 7.64 12.29 2.66
C VAL A 82 8.14 11.13 3.52
N THR A 83 9.33 11.25 4.11
CA THR A 83 9.83 10.23 5.05
C THR A 83 8.98 10.19 6.32
N ALA A 84 8.61 11.35 6.87
CA ALA A 84 7.74 11.43 8.05
C ALA A 84 6.33 10.87 7.75
N GLU A 85 5.75 11.16 6.59
CA GLU A 85 4.48 10.58 6.15
C GLU A 85 4.56 9.06 6.01
N LYS A 86 5.65 8.55 5.42
CA LYS A 86 5.89 7.11 5.30
C LYS A 86 5.93 6.44 6.68
N ASP A 87 6.66 7.02 7.64
CA ASP A 87 6.76 6.50 9.00
C ASP A 87 5.42 6.53 9.75
N GLN A 88 4.56 7.51 9.45
CA GLN A 88 3.20 7.54 9.97
C GLN A 88 2.33 6.44 9.38
N LEU A 89 2.35 6.27 8.05
CA LEU A 89 1.58 5.23 7.37
C LEU A 89 2.02 3.82 7.81
N GLN A 90 3.31 3.60 7.98
CA GLN A 90 3.87 2.35 8.48
C GLN A 90 3.27 1.98 9.85
N ARG A 91 3.23 2.94 10.79
CA ARG A 91 2.60 2.74 12.11
C ARG A 91 1.12 2.42 12.02
N SER A 92 0.39 3.08 11.12
CA SER A 92 -1.03 2.78 10.90
C SER A 92 -1.24 1.37 10.33
N VAL A 93 -0.40 0.92 9.41
CA VAL A 93 -0.45 -0.44 8.86
C VAL A 93 -0.20 -1.48 9.95
N GLU A 94 0.82 -1.27 10.79
CA GLU A 94 1.14 -2.17 11.91
C GLU A 94 -0.01 -2.26 12.92
N PHE A 95 -0.62 -1.12 13.28
CA PHE A 95 -1.79 -1.08 14.16
C PHE A 95 -3.00 -1.82 13.57
N LEU A 96 -3.30 -1.59 12.29
CA LEU A 96 -4.39 -2.27 11.60
C LEU A 96 -4.14 -3.78 11.49
N SER A 97 -2.89 -4.20 11.27
CA SER A 97 -2.51 -5.62 11.27
C SER A 97 -2.75 -6.27 12.63
N GLN A 98 -2.43 -5.58 13.73
CA GLN A 98 -2.72 -6.08 15.08
C GLN A 98 -4.22 -6.19 15.32
N LYS A 99 -5.01 -5.19 14.92
CA LYS A 99 -6.47 -5.22 15.06
C LYS A 99 -7.11 -6.32 14.23
N LYS A 100 -6.59 -6.58 13.03
CA LYS A 100 -7.01 -7.71 12.21
C LYS A 100 -6.80 -9.04 12.94
N LEU A 101 -5.61 -9.26 13.49
CA LEU A 101 -5.31 -10.49 14.24
C LEU A 101 -6.20 -10.64 15.49
N GLU A 102 -6.45 -9.54 16.20
CA GLU A 102 -7.37 -9.54 17.36
C GLU A 102 -8.81 -9.90 16.95
N LEU A 103 -9.28 -9.41 15.80
CA LEU A 103 -10.62 -9.76 15.30
C LEU A 103 -10.69 -11.20 14.81
N GLU A 104 -9.67 -11.67 14.09
CA GLU A 104 -9.61 -13.05 13.59
C GLU A 104 -9.65 -14.06 14.75
N THR A 105 -8.91 -13.80 15.82
CA THR A 105 -8.92 -14.68 17.01
C THR A 105 -10.29 -14.71 17.70
N LYS A 106 -10.96 -13.56 17.85
CA LYS A 106 -12.33 -13.50 18.39
C LYS A 106 -13.34 -14.22 17.51
N VAL A 107 -13.24 -14.07 16.19
CA VAL A 107 -14.12 -14.80 15.26
C VAL A 107 -13.92 -16.30 15.39
N THR A 108 -12.67 -16.77 15.49
CA THR A 108 -12.40 -18.19 15.68
C THR A 108 -12.98 -18.71 17.00
N SER A 109 -12.78 -18.01 18.12
CA SER A 109 -13.28 -18.46 19.42
C SER A 109 -14.82 -18.50 19.47
N LEU A 110 -15.48 -17.44 18.98
CA LEU A 110 -16.94 -17.39 18.90
C LEU A 110 -17.50 -18.48 17.98
N SER A 111 -16.80 -18.78 16.88
CA SER A 111 -17.22 -19.87 15.98
C SER A 111 -17.14 -21.24 16.66
N GLU A 112 -16.14 -21.46 17.51
CA GLU A 112 -16.00 -22.69 18.28
C GLU A 112 -17.04 -22.79 19.40
N GLU A 113 -17.29 -21.68 20.10
CA GLU A 113 -18.35 -21.59 21.11
C GLU A 113 -19.73 -21.89 20.51
N LEU A 114 -20.04 -21.30 19.34
CA LEU A 114 -21.30 -21.56 18.66
C LEU A 114 -21.44 -23.02 18.20
N LYS A 115 -20.36 -23.63 17.69
CA LYS A 115 -20.35 -25.06 17.34
C LYS A 115 -20.58 -25.94 18.57
N LYS A 116 -19.99 -25.59 19.70
CA LYS A 116 -20.16 -26.31 20.97
C LYS A 116 -21.57 -26.16 21.52
N GLU A 117 -22.19 -24.99 21.36
CA GLU A 117 -23.57 -24.79 21.79
C GLU A 117 -24.57 -25.51 20.86
N ALA A 118 -24.34 -25.46 19.54
CA ALA A 118 -25.13 -26.21 18.57
C ALA A 118 -25.02 -27.73 18.78
N SER A 119 -23.86 -28.25 19.21
CA SER A 119 -23.70 -29.67 19.49
C SER A 119 -24.40 -30.13 20.78
N LYS A 120 -24.63 -29.24 21.75
CA LYS A 120 -25.38 -29.57 22.97
C LYS A 120 -26.87 -29.73 22.72
N GLN A 121 -27.44 -28.94 21.81
CA GLN A 121 -28.88 -28.92 21.59
C GLN A 121 -29.36 -30.10 20.73
N GLY A 122 -28.46 -30.79 20.02
CA GLY A 122 -28.82 -31.91 19.14
C GLY A 122 -29.60 -31.43 17.90
N TRP A 123 -29.44 -32.13 16.79
CA TRP A 123 -30.22 -31.81 15.58
C TRP A 123 -31.58 -32.52 15.64
N PHE A 124 -32.66 -31.75 15.69
CA PHE A 124 -34.03 -32.27 15.59
C PHE A 124 -34.58 -32.01 14.19
N PHE A 125 -35.32 -32.99 13.68
CA PHE A 125 -36.08 -32.85 12.45
C PHE A 125 -37.49 -33.42 12.70
N MET A 126 -38.50 -32.69 12.25
CA MET A 126 -39.91 -33.09 12.37
C MET A 126 -40.41 -33.58 11.00
N SER A 127 -41.00 -34.77 10.97
CA SER A 127 -41.63 -35.31 9.78
C SER A 127 -43.08 -34.85 9.70
N ASN A 128 -43.52 -34.39 8.53
CA ASN A 128 -44.92 -34.06 8.27
C ASN A 128 -45.73 -35.27 7.77
N GLU A 129 -45.12 -36.47 7.72
CA GLU A 129 -45.78 -37.69 7.28
C GLU A 129 -46.47 -38.41 8.43
N LEU A 130 -47.78 -38.61 8.32
CA LEU A 130 -48.55 -39.44 9.25
C LEU A 130 -48.19 -40.91 9.07
N LYS A 131 -47.63 -41.52 10.11
CA LYS A 131 -47.16 -42.91 10.14
C LYS A 131 -47.46 -43.55 11.49
N SER A 132 -47.42 -44.88 11.56
CA SER A 132 -47.42 -45.60 12.85
C SER A 132 -46.14 -45.28 13.64
N TRP A 133 -46.11 -45.56 14.95
CA TRP A 133 -44.88 -45.38 15.75
C TRP A 133 -43.69 -46.16 15.16
N SER A 134 -43.90 -47.43 14.80
CA SER A 134 -42.87 -48.30 14.23
C SER A 134 -42.34 -47.78 12.89
N ASP A 135 -43.22 -47.31 12.01
CA ASP A 135 -42.84 -46.74 10.72
C ASP A 135 -42.16 -45.38 10.88
N SER A 136 -42.57 -44.59 11.86
CA SER A 136 -41.93 -43.30 12.21
C SER A 136 -40.51 -43.52 12.72
N ARG A 137 -40.30 -44.51 13.60
CA ARG A 137 -38.97 -44.90 14.08
C ARG A 137 -38.06 -45.35 12.95
N LYS A 138 -38.57 -46.21 12.07
CA LYS A 138 -37.84 -46.65 10.87
C LYS A 138 -37.47 -45.46 9.99
N TYR A 139 -38.42 -44.56 9.74
CA TYR A 139 -38.21 -43.36 8.93
C TYR A 139 -37.08 -42.45 9.46
N CYS A 140 -36.99 -42.29 10.78
CA CYS A 140 -35.89 -41.56 11.44
C CYS A 140 -34.55 -42.29 11.29
N ARG A 141 -34.53 -43.62 11.47
CA ARG A 141 -33.32 -44.45 11.33
C ARG A 141 -32.75 -44.48 9.92
N ASP A 142 -33.62 -44.55 8.92
CA ASP A 142 -33.23 -44.49 7.51
C ASP A 142 -32.54 -43.15 7.15
N ARG A 143 -32.69 -42.12 7.99
CA ARG A 143 -32.07 -40.79 7.86
C ARG A 143 -30.92 -40.55 8.85
N GLY A 144 -30.44 -41.59 9.51
CA GLY A 144 -29.31 -41.50 10.44
C GLY A 144 -29.67 -40.90 11.82
N GLY A 145 -30.96 -40.85 12.18
CA GLY A 145 -31.44 -40.46 13.50
C GLY A 145 -32.25 -41.57 14.18
N ASP A 146 -32.96 -41.25 15.26
CA ASP A 146 -33.97 -42.11 15.89
C ASP A 146 -35.10 -41.19 16.42
N LEU A 147 -36.21 -41.74 16.90
CA LEU A 147 -37.25 -40.93 17.53
C LEU A 147 -36.68 -40.22 18.77
N VAL A 148 -37.19 -39.02 19.05
CA VAL A 148 -36.61 -38.15 20.07
C VAL A 148 -36.73 -38.74 21.47
N VAL A 149 -35.62 -38.76 22.21
CA VAL A 149 -35.56 -39.11 23.63
C VAL A 149 -35.51 -37.84 24.47
N ILE A 150 -36.50 -37.68 25.34
CA ILE A 150 -36.64 -36.50 26.18
C ILE A 150 -36.19 -36.84 27.60
N ASN A 151 -34.93 -36.55 27.87
CA ASN A 151 -34.28 -36.87 29.15
C ASN A 151 -33.77 -35.63 29.92
N SER A 152 -34.13 -34.42 29.47
CA SER A 152 -33.85 -33.17 30.18
C SER A 152 -35.00 -32.18 30.02
N GLU A 153 -35.21 -31.34 31.03
CA GLU A 153 -36.20 -30.26 31.00
C GLU A 153 -35.93 -29.26 29.86
N GLU A 154 -34.65 -29.05 29.52
CA GLU A 154 -34.27 -28.17 28.41
C GLU A 154 -34.73 -28.73 27.06
N LYS A 155 -34.53 -30.03 26.80
CA LYS A 155 -35.05 -30.69 25.59
C LYS A 155 -36.57 -30.66 25.56
N GLN A 156 -37.23 -30.90 26.70
CA GLN A 156 -38.69 -30.79 26.80
C GLN A 156 -39.15 -29.39 26.41
N ARG A 157 -38.54 -28.34 26.98
CA ARG A 157 -38.92 -26.95 26.68
C ARG A 157 -38.73 -26.59 25.21
N VAL A 158 -37.65 -27.05 24.59
CA VAL A 158 -37.37 -26.83 23.16
C VAL A 158 -38.37 -27.59 22.28
N ILE A 159 -38.69 -28.85 22.60
CA ILE A 159 -39.64 -29.65 21.81
C ILE A 159 -41.06 -29.10 21.96
N SER A 160 -41.48 -28.75 23.18
CA SER A 160 -42.79 -28.15 23.44
C SER A 160 -43.00 -26.78 22.77
N SER A 161 -41.93 -26.02 22.49
CA SER A 161 -42.04 -24.77 21.74
C SER A 161 -42.03 -24.96 20.22
N LEU A 162 -41.49 -26.09 19.73
CA LEU A 162 -41.41 -26.43 18.31
C LEU A 162 -42.65 -27.17 17.79
N VAL A 163 -43.36 -27.86 18.67
CA VAL A 163 -44.46 -28.77 18.32
C VAL A 163 -45.80 -28.14 18.70
N SER A 164 -46.67 -27.91 17.71
CA SER A 164 -48.05 -27.46 17.92
C SER A 164 -49.10 -28.56 17.77
N GLU A 165 -48.70 -29.75 17.32
CA GLU A 165 -49.57 -30.89 16.99
C GLU A 165 -49.05 -32.18 17.64
N THR A 166 -49.85 -33.24 17.69
CA THR A 166 -49.41 -34.51 18.28
C THR A 166 -48.32 -35.17 17.42
N VAL A 167 -47.15 -35.43 18.00
CA VAL A 167 -46.00 -36.04 17.31
C VAL A 167 -45.53 -37.31 18.02
N TRP A 168 -45.09 -38.32 17.26
CA TRP A 168 -44.46 -39.51 17.84
C TRP A 168 -43.12 -39.18 18.48
N ILE A 169 -42.94 -39.64 19.73
CA ILE A 169 -41.68 -39.55 20.47
C ILE A 169 -41.08 -40.95 20.65
N GLY A 170 -39.81 -41.01 21.07
CA GLY A 170 -39.09 -42.25 21.21
C GLY A 170 -39.49 -43.11 22.40
N LEU A 171 -40.68 -42.93 22.98
CA LEU A 171 -41.17 -43.68 24.12
C LEU A 171 -42.23 -44.69 23.66
N SER A 172 -42.09 -45.95 24.06
CA SER A 172 -43.06 -47.01 23.73
C SER A 172 -43.04 -48.14 24.75
N ASP A 173 -44.11 -48.92 24.82
CA ASP A 173 -44.21 -50.16 25.60
C ASP A 173 -44.45 -51.39 24.70
N ILE A 174 -44.21 -51.27 23.39
CA ILE A 174 -44.42 -52.33 22.38
C ILE A 174 -43.66 -53.62 22.72
N GLU A 175 -42.50 -53.52 23.37
CA GLU A 175 -41.71 -54.69 23.79
C GLU A 175 -42.29 -55.42 25.00
N ASN A 176 -42.90 -54.69 25.93
CA ASN A 176 -43.47 -55.22 27.15
C ASN A 176 -44.56 -54.29 27.66
N GLU A 177 -45.81 -54.67 27.40
CA GLU A 177 -47.00 -53.89 27.74
C GLU A 177 -46.97 -53.44 29.21
N GLY A 178 -47.21 -52.15 29.45
CA GLY A 178 -47.14 -51.54 30.79
C GLY A 178 -45.74 -51.15 31.27
N ASN A 179 -44.67 -51.39 30.49
CA ASN A 179 -43.31 -50.94 30.80
C ASN A 179 -42.77 -50.03 29.69
N MET A 180 -42.93 -48.72 29.87
CA MET A 180 -42.46 -47.73 28.90
C MET A 180 -40.93 -47.66 28.87
N LYS A 181 -40.37 -47.78 27.66
CA LYS A 181 -38.94 -47.66 27.38
C LYS A 181 -38.68 -46.68 26.25
N TRP A 182 -37.56 -45.99 26.37
CA TRP A 182 -37.05 -45.13 25.31
C TRP A 182 -36.35 -45.92 24.21
N VAL A 183 -36.28 -45.38 23.01
CA VAL A 183 -35.59 -45.98 21.85
C VAL A 183 -34.08 -46.15 22.07
N ASP A 184 -33.50 -45.47 23.05
CA ASP A 184 -32.10 -45.62 23.50
C ASP A 184 -31.92 -46.67 24.61
N ASN A 185 -32.98 -47.43 24.92
CA ASN A 185 -33.04 -48.47 25.95
C ASN A 185 -32.94 -47.94 27.40
N SER A 186 -33.09 -46.63 27.62
CA SER A 186 -33.25 -46.07 28.96
C SER A 186 -34.68 -46.26 29.48
N SER A 187 -34.80 -46.49 30.80
CA SER A 187 -36.09 -46.61 31.48
C SER A 187 -36.70 -45.23 31.73
N LEU A 188 -38.03 -45.18 31.76
CA LEU A 188 -38.75 -43.98 32.13
C LEU A 188 -38.58 -43.68 33.64
N ASN A 189 -37.91 -42.59 33.98
CA ASN A 189 -37.65 -42.19 35.37
C ASN A 189 -38.94 -41.61 36.02
N GLN A 190 -39.58 -42.38 36.90
CA GLN A 190 -40.90 -42.11 37.49
C GLN A 190 -40.98 -40.87 38.43
N GLY A 191 -39.89 -40.14 38.65
CA GLY A 191 -39.79 -39.09 39.67
C GLY A 191 -39.57 -37.66 39.17
N SER A 192 -39.81 -37.35 37.90
CA SER A 192 -39.54 -36.01 37.33
C SER A 192 -40.79 -35.38 36.70
N GLU A 193 -40.87 -34.04 36.70
CA GLU A 193 -41.94 -33.25 36.05
C GLU A 193 -42.14 -33.61 34.56
N VAL A 194 -41.12 -34.20 33.95
CA VAL A 194 -41.14 -34.78 32.59
C VAL A 194 -42.24 -35.84 32.44
N MET A 195 -42.57 -36.59 33.50
CA MET A 195 -43.62 -37.64 33.47
C MET A 195 -45.02 -37.09 33.20
N ALA A 196 -45.37 -35.96 33.84
CA ALA A 196 -46.70 -35.36 33.67
C ALA A 196 -46.92 -34.90 32.22
N ALA A 197 -45.87 -34.32 31.62
CA ALA A 197 -45.91 -33.87 30.23
C ALA A 197 -45.81 -35.02 29.21
N ILE A 198 -45.07 -36.09 29.51
CA ILE A 198 -45.01 -37.30 28.67
C ILE A 198 -46.37 -38.00 28.61
N LEU A 199 -47.10 -38.03 29.73
CA LEU A 199 -48.45 -38.60 29.80
C LEU A 199 -49.46 -37.75 29.00
N ASP A 200 -49.28 -36.43 28.91
CA ASP A 200 -50.05 -35.58 27.99
C ASP A 200 -49.75 -35.91 26.51
N PHE A 201 -48.51 -36.22 26.16
CA PHE A 201 -48.14 -36.63 24.78
C PHE A 201 -48.59 -38.05 24.44
N SER A 202 -48.51 -39.01 25.38
CA SER A 202 -48.86 -40.41 25.14
C SER A 202 -50.37 -40.67 25.18
N SER A 203 -51.13 -39.93 26.00
CA SER A 203 -52.59 -40.04 26.06
C SER A 203 -53.30 -39.55 24.80
N GLN A 204 -52.61 -38.75 23.97
CA GLN A 204 -53.11 -38.29 22.67
C GLN A 204 -52.75 -39.23 21.50
N GLN A 205 -52.02 -40.32 21.76
CA GLN A 205 -51.50 -41.23 20.73
C GLN A 205 -52.23 -42.59 20.66
N GLN A 206 -53.31 -42.77 21.44
CA GLN A 206 -54.21 -43.94 21.36
C GLN A 206 -55.43 -43.67 20.48
#